data_AF-A0A9E7RSU2-F1
#
_entry.id   AF-A0A9E7RSU2-F1
#
_cell.length_a   1.000
_cell.length_b   1.000
_cell.length_c   1.000
_cell.angle_alpha   90.00
_cell.angle_beta   90.00
_cell.angle_gamma   90.00
#
_symmetry.space_group_name_H-M   'P 1'
#
loop_
_entity.id
_entity.type
_entity.pdbx_description
1 polymer ?
#
loop_
_entity_poly.entity_id
_entity_poly.type
_entity_poly.pdbx_seq_one_letter_code
_entity_poly.pdbx_strand_id
1 'polypeptide(L)'
;MSSGAEKIVSSILSEAQAKRDAIIQEAEKEAARIREEGENRARMAAERILESARKQADMKYQQIISEAKMNARRAELEAREEVIQSAFEKAEDELRKLSSESSEEYLKALREMIKEAAVEIGGGDLIVNLREEDSGRVGDLDGIAAEVEAETGKKTTLEVGDSIKTIGGAVVKTRDGLVEVNNTIEARMSRFRKALRSEVARVLFE
;
A
#
# COMPACT_ATOMS: atom_id res chain seq x y z
N MET A 1 10.10 79.72 81.01
CA MET A 1 9.28 79.60 79.79
C MET A 1 9.65 78.37 78.92
N SER A 2 10.14 77.25 79.50
CA SER A 2 10.69 76.12 78.72
C SER A 2 9.66 75.04 78.30
N SER A 3 8.58 74.85 79.07
CA SER A 3 7.73 73.66 78.90
C SER A 3 6.77 73.68 77.70
N GLY A 4 6.53 74.85 77.11
CA GLY A 4 5.67 75.00 75.92
C GLY A 4 6.40 74.59 74.62
N ALA A 5 7.65 75.02 74.46
CA ALA A 5 8.48 74.70 73.30
C ALA A 5 8.85 73.21 73.26
N GLU A 6 9.18 72.60 74.40
CA GLU A 6 9.46 71.17 74.51
C GLU A 6 8.27 70.29 74.11
N LYS A 7 7.04 70.68 74.47
CA LYS A 7 5.81 69.97 74.07
C LYS A 7 5.55 70.06 72.56
N ILE A 8 5.84 71.20 71.94
CA ILE A 8 5.69 71.39 70.49
C ILE A 8 6.71 70.52 69.74
N VAL A 9 7.98 70.53 70.17
CA VAL A 9 9.04 69.68 69.58
C VAL A 9 8.69 68.20 69.72
N SER A 10 8.24 67.75 70.89
CA SER A 10 7.78 66.38 71.12
C SER A 10 6.61 65.98 70.20
N SER A 11 5.63 66.86 70.03
CA SER A 11 4.48 66.61 69.15
C SER A 11 4.89 66.51 67.68
N ILE A 12 5.79 67.39 67.21
CA ILE A 12 6.33 67.35 65.84
C ILE A 12 7.09 66.04 65.59
N LEU A 13 7.91 65.59 66.55
CA LEU A 13 8.65 64.33 66.43
C LEU A 13 7.70 63.13 66.41
N SER A 14 6.66 63.14 67.25
CA SER A 14 5.65 62.08 67.28
C SER A 14 4.85 62.01 65.97
N GLU A 15 4.45 63.14 65.41
CA GLU A 15 3.77 63.20 64.10
C GLU A 15 4.67 62.75 62.95
N ALA A 16 5.95 63.14 62.97
CA ALA A 16 6.93 62.71 61.97
C ALA A 16 7.16 61.20 62.03
N GLN A 17 7.22 60.63 63.24
CA GLN A 17 7.36 59.19 63.44
C GLN A 17 6.12 58.43 62.96
N ALA A 18 4.92 58.90 63.31
CA ALA A 18 3.67 58.32 62.83
C ALA A 18 3.55 58.35 61.30
N LYS A 19 3.95 59.45 60.64
CA LYS A 19 4.01 59.54 59.18
C LYS A 19 5.03 58.58 58.58
N ARG A 20 6.22 58.46 59.18
CA ARG A 20 7.24 57.51 58.74
C ARG A 20 6.71 56.08 58.79
N ASP A 21 6.12 55.70 59.92
CA ASP A 21 5.62 54.35 60.13
C ASP A 21 4.48 54.03 59.16
N ALA A 22 3.58 54.99 58.91
CA ALA A 22 2.53 54.85 57.90
C ALA A 22 3.08 54.66 56.48
N ILE A 23 4.13 55.42 56.09
CA ILE A 23 4.77 55.27 54.78
C ILE A 23 5.43 53.90 54.64
N ILE A 24 6.13 53.42 55.68
CA ILE A 24 6.77 52.10 55.68
C ILE A 24 5.70 51.00 55.55
N GLN A 25 4.62 51.11 56.34
CA GLN A 25 3.56 50.11 56.34
C GLN A 25 2.84 50.03 54.99
N GLU A 26 2.60 51.17 54.33
CA GLU A 26 2.03 51.19 52.98
C GLU A 26 3.00 50.60 51.95
N ALA A 27 4.29 50.94 52.03
CA ALA A 27 5.31 50.38 51.14
C ALA A 27 5.46 48.86 51.30
N GLU A 28 5.41 48.34 52.53
CA GLU A 28 5.44 46.90 52.81
C GLU A 28 4.21 46.19 52.27
N LYS A 29 3.03 46.78 52.42
CA LYS A 29 1.77 46.25 51.88
C LYS A 29 1.80 46.19 50.36
N GLU A 30 2.28 47.24 49.71
CA GLU A 30 2.41 47.26 48.24
C GLU A 30 3.46 46.26 47.75
N ALA A 31 4.60 46.14 48.44
CA ALA A 31 5.62 45.14 48.12
C ALA A 31 5.11 43.69 48.30
N ALA A 32 4.25 43.45 49.30
CA ALA A 32 3.59 42.15 49.47
C ALA A 32 2.61 41.88 48.32
N ARG A 33 1.79 42.86 47.95
CA ARG A 33 0.83 42.75 46.83
C ARG A 33 1.53 42.45 45.50
N ILE A 34 2.62 43.17 45.19
CA ILE A 34 3.41 42.95 43.97
C ILE A 34 4.01 41.54 43.94
N ARG A 35 4.52 41.05 45.08
CA ARG A 35 5.05 39.69 45.18
C ARG A 35 3.97 38.64 44.96
N GLU A 36 2.83 38.76 45.61
CA GLU A 36 1.71 37.83 45.45
C GLU A 36 1.20 37.79 44.00
N GLU A 37 1.06 38.95 43.35
CA GLU A 37 0.70 39.01 41.94
C GLU A 37 1.75 38.34 41.04
N GLY A 38 3.04 38.58 41.32
CA GLY A 38 4.15 37.96 40.60
C GLY A 38 4.13 36.43 40.74
N GLU A 39 3.95 35.93 41.96
CA GLU A 39 3.85 34.50 42.25
C GLU A 39 2.64 33.85 41.57
N ASN A 40 1.47 34.50 41.60
CA ASN A 40 0.28 34.00 40.92
C ASN A 40 0.46 33.97 39.40
N ARG A 41 1.03 35.03 38.80
CA ARG A 41 1.33 35.04 37.36
C ARG A 41 2.34 33.95 36.99
N ALA A 42 3.39 33.75 37.78
CA ALA A 42 4.39 32.72 37.55
C ALA A 42 3.78 31.30 37.64
N ARG A 43 2.91 31.06 38.62
CA ARG A 43 2.19 29.79 38.80
C ARG A 43 1.29 29.50 37.61
N MET A 44 0.48 30.46 37.19
CA MET A 44 -0.40 30.31 36.02
C MET A 44 0.39 30.05 34.73
N ALA A 45 1.55 30.71 34.57
CA ALA A 45 2.43 30.48 33.43
C ALA A 45 3.01 29.06 33.46
N ALA A 46 3.47 28.60 34.61
CA ALA A 46 3.99 27.24 34.79
C ALA A 46 2.93 26.18 34.50
N GLU A 47 1.71 26.35 35.01
CA GLU A 47 0.58 25.45 34.74
C GLU A 47 0.26 25.37 33.24
N ARG A 48 0.20 26.50 32.55
CA ARG A 48 -0.03 26.53 31.09
C ARG A 48 1.07 25.83 30.31
N ILE A 49 2.34 26.03 30.70
CA ILE A 49 3.48 25.36 30.05
C ILE A 49 3.36 23.85 30.25
N LEU A 50 3.06 23.39 31.47
CA LEU A 50 2.91 21.97 31.77
C LEU A 50 1.72 21.34 31.04
N GLU A 51 0.58 22.03 30.99
CA GLU A 51 -0.59 21.55 30.26
C GLU A 51 -0.31 21.43 28.75
N SER A 52 0.31 22.45 28.16
CA SER A 52 0.72 22.44 26.75
C SER A 52 1.71 21.32 26.46
N ALA A 53 2.73 21.15 27.31
CA ALA A 53 3.72 20.09 27.18
C ALA A 53 3.08 18.69 27.26
N ARG A 54 2.12 18.48 28.18
CA ARG A 54 1.36 17.23 28.28
C ARG A 54 0.57 16.95 27.01
N LYS A 55 -0.18 17.95 26.52
CA LYS A 55 -0.94 17.82 25.26
C LYS A 55 -0.04 17.48 24.07
N GLN A 56 1.11 18.15 23.96
CA GLN A 56 2.09 17.86 22.91
C GLN A 56 2.68 16.46 23.03
N ALA A 57 3.02 16.02 24.25
CA ALA A 57 3.52 14.67 24.51
C ALA A 57 2.48 13.61 24.13
N ASP A 58 1.21 13.79 24.51
CA ASP A 58 0.13 12.88 24.18
C ASP A 58 -0.10 12.81 22.67
N MET A 59 -0.14 13.96 21.98
CA MET A 59 -0.24 14.00 20.52
C MET A 59 0.92 13.27 19.85
N LYS A 60 2.15 13.48 20.33
CA LYS A 60 3.33 12.82 19.78
C LYS A 60 3.31 11.31 20.03
N TYR A 61 2.88 10.89 21.22
CA TYR A 61 2.70 9.49 21.56
C TYR A 61 1.68 8.82 20.62
N GLN A 62 0.51 9.43 20.43
CA GLN A 62 -0.51 8.91 19.50
C GLN A 62 0.00 8.84 18.06
N GLN A 63 0.74 9.85 17.60
CA GLN A 63 1.38 9.84 16.28
C GLN A 63 2.33 8.65 16.14
N ILE A 64 3.25 8.45 17.10
CA ILE A 64 4.22 7.35 17.07
C ILE A 64 3.52 5.98 17.02
N ILE A 65 2.49 5.79 17.86
CA ILE A 65 1.73 4.53 17.88
C ILE A 65 0.98 4.31 16.56
N SER A 66 0.38 5.36 15.99
CA SER A 66 -0.31 5.26 14.71
C SER A 66 0.66 4.90 13.58
N GLU A 67 1.81 5.57 13.51
CA GLU A 67 2.86 5.28 12.52
C GLU A 67 3.37 3.84 12.67
N ALA A 68 3.64 3.39 13.90
CA ALA A 68 4.07 2.02 14.16
C ALA A 68 3.03 0.99 13.70
N LYS A 69 1.74 1.21 13.97
CA LYS A 69 0.65 0.34 13.52
C LYS A 69 0.55 0.29 11.99
N MET A 70 0.63 1.44 11.33
CA MET A 70 0.61 1.50 9.86
C MET A 70 1.80 0.75 9.25
N ASN A 71 3.00 0.96 9.79
CA ASN A 71 4.21 0.28 9.32
C ASN A 71 4.13 -1.23 9.54
N ALA A 72 3.63 -1.69 10.70
CA ALA A 72 3.44 -3.10 10.97
C ALA A 72 2.45 -3.73 9.99
N ARG A 73 1.31 -3.07 9.75
CA ARG A 73 0.31 -3.55 8.78
C ARG A 73 0.85 -3.57 7.36
N ARG A 74 1.65 -2.58 6.99
CA ARG A 74 2.31 -2.53 5.68
C ARG A 74 3.28 -3.69 5.51
N ALA A 75 4.16 -3.92 6.48
CA ALA A 75 5.12 -5.02 6.46
C ALA A 75 4.42 -6.39 6.37
N GLU A 76 3.31 -6.56 7.09
CA GLU A 76 2.48 -7.78 7.01
C GLU A 76 1.92 -7.98 5.59
N LEU A 77 1.36 -6.93 4.98
CA LEU A 77 0.80 -7.02 3.63
C LEU A 77 1.88 -7.25 2.57
N GLU A 78 3.04 -6.62 2.71
CA GLU A 78 4.20 -6.84 1.83
C GLU A 78 4.68 -8.30 1.92
N ALA A 79 4.84 -8.84 3.12
CA ALA A 79 5.22 -10.23 3.31
C ALA A 79 4.18 -11.22 2.74
N ARG A 80 2.88 -10.93 2.91
CA ARG A 80 1.82 -11.75 2.30
C ARG A 80 1.91 -11.73 0.77
N GLU A 81 2.19 -10.56 0.20
CA GLU A 81 2.34 -10.42 -1.25
C GLU A 81 3.53 -11.20 -1.79
N GLU A 82 4.67 -11.18 -1.09
CA GLU A 82 5.85 -11.96 -1.45
C GLU A 82 5.57 -13.46 -1.50
N VAL A 83 4.80 -13.99 -0.54
CA VAL A 83 4.43 -15.41 -0.53
C VAL A 83 3.48 -15.75 -1.68
N ILE A 84 2.48 -14.89 -1.96
CA ILE A 84 1.58 -15.08 -3.11
C ILE A 84 2.38 -15.05 -4.42
N GLN A 85 3.28 -14.09 -4.57
CA GLN A 85 4.16 -13.97 -5.73
C GLN A 85 5.00 -15.23 -5.91
N SER A 86 5.62 -15.73 -4.84
CA SER A 86 6.40 -16.96 -4.87
C SER A 86 5.57 -18.18 -5.26
N ALA A 87 4.30 -18.26 -4.85
CA ALA A 87 3.41 -19.33 -5.27
C ALA A 87 3.12 -19.28 -6.78
N PHE A 88 2.88 -18.10 -7.33
CA PHE A 88 2.70 -17.93 -8.78
C PHE A 88 3.99 -18.22 -9.57
N GLU A 89 5.15 -17.81 -9.07
CA GLU A 89 6.45 -18.11 -9.69
C GLU A 89 6.71 -19.62 -9.73
N LYS A 90 6.47 -20.33 -8.62
CA LYS A 90 6.57 -21.79 -8.59
C LYS A 90 5.62 -22.46 -9.58
N ALA A 91 4.39 -21.96 -9.70
CA ALA A 91 3.44 -22.48 -10.69
C ALA A 91 3.93 -22.24 -12.13
N GLU A 92 4.51 -21.07 -12.42
CA GLU A 92 5.10 -20.77 -13.72
C GLU A 92 6.29 -21.69 -14.04
N ASP A 93 7.15 -21.95 -13.05
CA ASP A 93 8.29 -22.87 -13.19
C ASP A 93 7.83 -24.31 -13.47
N GLU A 94 6.80 -24.80 -12.77
CA GLU A 94 6.22 -26.12 -13.04
C GLU A 94 5.59 -26.20 -14.44
N LEU A 95 4.91 -25.14 -14.89
CA LEU A 95 4.38 -25.06 -16.25
C LEU A 95 5.49 -25.03 -17.31
N ARG A 96 6.63 -24.37 -17.03
CA ARG A 96 7.82 -24.43 -17.89
C ARG A 96 8.37 -25.85 -18.00
N LYS A 97 8.48 -26.57 -16.89
CA LYS A 97 8.96 -27.96 -16.92
C LYS A 97 8.02 -28.83 -17.76
N LEU A 98 6.71 -28.72 -17.52
CA LEU A 98 5.70 -29.46 -18.28
C LEU A 98 5.77 -29.19 -19.79
N SER A 99 5.94 -27.92 -20.19
CA SER A 99 6.11 -27.56 -21.60
C SER A 99 7.39 -28.12 -22.24
N SER A 100 8.44 -28.29 -21.44
CA SER A 100 9.74 -28.77 -21.91
C SER A 100 9.77 -30.29 -22.10
N GLU A 101 9.03 -31.02 -21.26
CA GLU A 101 9.01 -32.50 -21.24
C GLU A 101 8.25 -33.15 -22.41
N SER A 102 7.58 -32.37 -23.27
CA SER A 102 6.81 -32.90 -24.42
C SER A 102 5.77 -33.96 -24.02
N SER A 103 5.22 -33.86 -22.82
CA SER A 103 4.27 -34.84 -22.32
C SER A 103 3.01 -34.88 -23.17
N GLU A 104 2.37 -36.04 -23.25
CA GLU A 104 1.09 -36.21 -23.98
C GLU A 104 0.01 -35.26 -23.42
N GLU A 105 0.05 -34.98 -22.11
CA GLU A 105 -0.80 -33.99 -21.45
C GLU A 105 -0.57 -32.56 -21.95
N TYR A 106 0.69 -32.14 -22.11
CA TYR A 106 1.02 -30.83 -22.66
C TYR A 106 0.56 -30.70 -24.12
N LEU A 107 0.80 -31.72 -24.95
CA LEU A 107 0.37 -31.70 -26.35
C LEU A 107 -1.15 -31.63 -26.47
N LYS A 108 -1.88 -32.37 -25.64
CA LYS A 108 -3.34 -32.28 -25.57
C LYS A 108 -3.80 -30.87 -25.17
N ALA A 109 -3.19 -30.29 -24.14
CA ALA A 109 -3.51 -28.94 -23.71
C ALA A 109 -3.20 -27.88 -24.79
N LEU A 110 -2.10 -28.05 -25.53
CA LEU A 110 -1.70 -27.17 -26.62
C LEU A 110 -2.70 -27.22 -27.79
N ARG A 111 -3.20 -28.42 -28.15
CA ARG A 111 -4.26 -28.57 -29.16
C ARG A 111 -5.53 -27.85 -28.75
N GLU A 112 -5.97 -28.02 -27.51
CA GLU A 112 -7.14 -27.32 -26.96
C GLU A 112 -6.92 -25.79 -26.95
N MET A 113 -5.73 -25.32 -26.61
CA MET A 113 -5.40 -23.88 -26.64
C MET A 113 -5.52 -23.28 -28.06
N ILE A 114 -5.06 -24.01 -29.08
CA ILE A 114 -5.18 -23.60 -30.49
C ILE A 114 -6.65 -23.59 -30.90
N LYS A 115 -7.42 -24.63 -30.54
CA LYS A 115 -8.86 -24.71 -30.82
C LYS A 115 -9.63 -23.56 -30.20
N GLU A 116 -9.46 -23.33 -28.90
CA GLU A 116 -10.10 -22.22 -28.16
C GLU A 116 -9.84 -20.88 -28.87
N ALA A 117 -8.58 -20.62 -29.26
CA ALA A 117 -8.20 -19.38 -29.94
C ALA A 117 -8.80 -19.26 -31.36
N ALA A 118 -8.82 -20.36 -32.13
CA ALA A 118 -9.38 -20.38 -33.47
C ALA A 118 -10.92 -20.23 -33.48
N VAL A 119 -11.60 -20.83 -32.48
CA VAL A 119 -13.04 -20.66 -32.26
C VAL A 119 -13.36 -19.22 -31.83
N GLU A 120 -12.55 -18.62 -30.95
CA GLU A 120 -12.71 -17.23 -30.51
C GLU A 120 -12.59 -16.23 -31.68
N ILE A 121 -11.75 -16.52 -32.67
CA ILE A 121 -11.64 -15.74 -33.92
C ILE A 121 -12.84 -15.98 -34.86
N GLY A 122 -13.47 -17.15 -34.78
CA GLY A 122 -14.63 -17.51 -35.58
C GLY A 122 -14.31 -18.20 -36.91
N GLY A 123 -13.20 -18.95 -36.96
CA GLY A 123 -12.77 -19.78 -38.10
C GLY A 123 -12.25 -18.99 -39.32
N GLY A 124 -11.85 -19.71 -40.38
CA GLY A 124 -11.30 -19.13 -41.61
C GLY A 124 -9.82 -19.45 -41.85
N ASP A 125 -9.13 -18.63 -42.64
CA ASP A 125 -7.70 -18.79 -42.87
C ASP A 125 -6.89 -18.17 -41.72
N LEU A 126 -6.33 -19.02 -40.87
CA LEU A 126 -5.64 -18.64 -39.64
C LEU A 126 -4.18 -19.08 -39.66
N ILE A 127 -3.33 -18.26 -39.04
CA ILE A 127 -1.91 -18.48 -38.83
C ILE A 127 -1.68 -18.74 -37.34
N VAL A 128 -1.10 -19.88 -37.01
CA VAL A 128 -0.79 -20.31 -35.66
C VAL A 128 0.71 -20.10 -35.41
N ASN A 129 1.03 -19.14 -34.55
CA ASN A 129 2.39 -18.88 -34.10
C ASN A 129 2.65 -19.67 -32.81
N LEU A 130 3.69 -20.50 -32.84
CA LEU A 130 4.04 -21.43 -31.77
C LEU A 130 5.50 -21.22 -31.35
N ARG A 131 5.88 -21.80 -30.22
CA ARG A 131 7.30 -21.97 -29.86
C ARG A 131 7.98 -22.90 -30.87
N GLU A 132 9.24 -22.63 -31.19
CA GLU A 132 10.00 -23.42 -32.19
C GLU A 132 10.05 -24.92 -31.85
N GLU A 133 10.14 -25.26 -30.56
CA GLU A 133 10.12 -26.66 -30.12
C GLU A 133 8.74 -27.32 -30.26
N ASP A 134 7.67 -26.51 -30.26
CA ASP A 134 6.28 -26.99 -30.27
C ASP A 134 5.72 -27.06 -31.70
N SER A 135 6.23 -26.23 -32.62
CA SER A 135 5.86 -26.27 -34.04
C SER A 135 6.16 -27.63 -34.68
N GLY A 136 7.21 -28.33 -34.22
CA GLY A 136 7.52 -29.70 -34.65
C GLY A 136 6.72 -30.80 -33.96
N ARG A 137 5.98 -30.47 -32.88
CA ARG A 137 5.24 -31.46 -32.04
C ARG A 137 3.73 -31.41 -32.26
N VAL A 138 3.18 -30.28 -32.71
CA VAL A 138 1.77 -30.12 -33.10
C VAL A 138 1.58 -30.67 -34.52
N GLY A 139 1.79 -31.98 -34.70
CA GLY A 139 1.67 -32.65 -36.01
C GLY A 139 0.24 -32.84 -36.51
N ASP A 140 -0.78 -32.36 -35.78
CA ASP A 140 -2.20 -32.63 -36.03
C ASP A 140 -3.01 -31.33 -36.13
N LEU A 141 -2.56 -30.41 -37.00
CA LEU A 141 -3.27 -29.15 -37.24
C LEU A 141 -4.55 -29.37 -38.07
N ASP A 142 -4.54 -30.36 -38.96
CA ASP A 142 -5.70 -30.70 -39.79
C ASP A 142 -6.87 -31.25 -38.95
N GLY A 143 -6.58 -32.04 -37.91
CA GLY A 143 -7.59 -32.51 -36.96
C GLY A 143 -8.22 -31.37 -36.16
N ILE A 144 -7.41 -30.42 -35.68
CA ILE A 144 -7.90 -29.23 -34.96
C ILE A 144 -8.73 -28.35 -35.89
N ALA A 145 -8.30 -28.17 -37.14
CA ALA A 145 -9.04 -27.39 -38.13
C ALA A 145 -10.44 -27.99 -38.34
N ALA A 146 -10.56 -29.31 -38.51
CA ALA A 146 -11.85 -29.98 -38.66
C ALA A 146 -12.78 -29.81 -37.45
N GLU A 147 -12.25 -29.84 -36.22
CA GLU A 147 -13.02 -29.57 -35.01
C GLU A 147 -13.51 -28.11 -34.96
N VAL A 148 -12.65 -27.15 -35.32
CA VAL A 148 -13.03 -25.73 -35.39
C VAL A 148 -14.08 -25.49 -36.47
N GLU A 149 -13.98 -26.16 -37.63
CA GLU A 149 -14.99 -26.09 -38.68
C GLU A 149 -16.36 -26.58 -38.19
N ALA A 150 -16.38 -27.66 -37.40
CA ALA A 150 -17.60 -28.23 -36.84
C ALA A 150 -18.27 -27.28 -35.82
N GLU A 151 -17.49 -26.54 -35.02
CA GLU A 151 -18.03 -25.60 -34.03
C GLU A 151 -18.39 -24.23 -34.62
N THR A 152 -17.59 -23.71 -35.55
CA THR A 152 -17.77 -22.36 -36.11
C THR A 152 -18.61 -22.33 -37.39
N GLY A 153 -18.80 -23.49 -38.04
CA GLY A 153 -19.54 -23.61 -39.30
C GLY A 153 -18.84 -22.98 -40.51
N LYS A 154 -17.58 -22.58 -40.38
CA LYS A 154 -16.77 -22.00 -41.46
C LYS A 154 -15.58 -22.88 -41.77
N LYS A 155 -15.26 -23.02 -43.06
CA LYS A 155 -14.04 -23.69 -43.52
C LYS A 155 -12.81 -23.01 -42.90
N THR A 156 -11.98 -23.76 -42.22
CA THR A 156 -10.86 -23.26 -41.42
C THR A 156 -9.57 -23.90 -41.91
N THR A 157 -8.59 -23.08 -42.26
CA THR A 157 -7.24 -23.55 -42.55
C THR A 157 -6.29 -23.03 -41.48
N LEU A 158 -5.44 -23.91 -40.95
CA LEU A 158 -4.45 -23.58 -39.94
C LEU A 158 -3.06 -23.73 -40.56
N GLU A 159 -2.37 -22.61 -40.78
CA GLU A 159 -0.98 -22.58 -41.23
C GLU A 159 -0.05 -22.27 -40.05
N VAL A 160 1.08 -22.97 -39.92
CA VAL A 160 2.09 -22.60 -38.92
C VAL A 160 2.80 -21.34 -39.37
N GLY A 161 2.77 -20.31 -38.53
CA GLY A 161 3.44 -19.04 -38.76
C GLY A 161 4.81 -18.95 -38.11
N ASP A 162 5.18 -17.73 -37.72
CA ASP A 162 6.48 -17.44 -37.13
C ASP A 162 6.66 -18.07 -35.75
N SER A 163 7.90 -18.43 -35.44
CA SER A 163 8.28 -18.92 -34.11
C SER A 163 8.27 -17.77 -33.08
N ILE A 164 7.58 -17.99 -31.97
CA ILE A 164 7.47 -17.02 -30.86
C ILE A 164 8.26 -17.46 -29.63
N LYS A 165 8.77 -16.49 -28.86
CA LYS A 165 9.40 -16.74 -27.57
C LYS A 165 8.34 -16.73 -26.46
N THR A 166 7.93 -17.92 -26.05
CA THR A 166 6.98 -18.17 -24.97
C THR A 166 7.38 -19.44 -24.23
N ILE A 167 6.89 -19.61 -23.01
CA ILE A 167 6.92 -20.86 -22.26
C ILE A 167 6.21 -21.96 -23.05
N GLY A 168 5.05 -21.64 -23.61
CA GLY A 168 4.21 -22.58 -24.35
C GLY A 168 2.82 -22.00 -24.66
N GLY A 169 2.03 -22.77 -25.42
CA GLY A 169 0.75 -22.32 -25.94
C GLY A 169 0.86 -21.71 -27.33
N ALA A 170 -0.20 -21.04 -27.78
CA ALA A 170 -0.32 -20.60 -29.17
C ALA A 170 -0.89 -19.18 -29.29
N VAL A 171 -0.39 -18.46 -30.29
CA VAL A 171 -0.98 -17.19 -30.74
C VAL A 171 -1.60 -17.43 -32.10
N VAL A 172 -2.90 -17.27 -32.22
CA VAL A 172 -3.62 -17.47 -33.49
C VAL A 172 -3.97 -16.11 -34.08
N LYS A 173 -3.69 -15.92 -35.36
CA LYS A 173 -3.97 -14.67 -36.09
C LYS A 173 -4.75 -14.98 -37.37
N THR A 174 -5.61 -14.08 -37.80
CA THR A 174 -6.16 -14.14 -39.17
C THR A 174 -5.05 -13.90 -40.20
N ARG A 175 -5.16 -14.47 -41.41
CA ARG A 175 -4.21 -14.22 -42.51
C ARG A 175 -4.02 -12.74 -42.84
N ASP A 176 -5.06 -11.94 -42.64
CA ASP A 176 -5.04 -10.47 -42.83
C ASP A 176 -4.41 -9.70 -41.66
N GLY A 177 -4.05 -10.39 -40.56
CA GLY A 177 -3.45 -9.80 -39.36
C GLY A 177 -4.37 -8.88 -38.54
N LEU A 178 -5.65 -8.76 -38.90
CA LEU A 178 -6.61 -7.85 -38.25
C LEU A 178 -7.05 -8.33 -36.87
N VAL A 179 -7.13 -9.65 -36.66
CA VAL A 179 -7.55 -10.25 -35.40
C VAL A 179 -6.48 -11.22 -34.92
N GLU A 180 -6.12 -11.09 -33.64
CA GLU A 180 -5.13 -11.92 -32.96
C GLU A 180 -5.66 -12.33 -31.59
N VAL A 181 -5.60 -13.63 -31.31
CA VAL A 181 -5.91 -14.19 -30.00
C VAL A 181 -4.66 -14.84 -29.43
N ASN A 182 -4.16 -14.27 -28.34
CA ASN A 182 -2.99 -14.77 -27.64
C ASN A 182 -3.39 -15.74 -26.52
N ASN A 183 -3.34 -17.04 -26.79
CA ASN A 183 -3.62 -18.10 -25.81
C ASN A 183 -2.34 -18.77 -25.30
N THR A 184 -1.24 -18.01 -25.13
CA THR A 184 -0.04 -18.54 -24.47
C THR A 184 -0.29 -18.80 -22.99
N ILE A 185 0.55 -19.65 -22.40
CA ILE A 185 0.50 -19.96 -20.96
C ILE A 185 0.62 -18.69 -20.14
N GLU A 186 1.51 -17.76 -20.49
CA GLU A 186 1.68 -16.48 -19.78
C GLU A 186 0.42 -15.61 -19.88
N ALA A 187 -0.20 -15.56 -21.07
CA ALA A 187 -1.40 -14.79 -21.28
C ALA A 187 -2.57 -15.35 -20.47
N ARG A 188 -2.76 -16.68 -20.45
CA ARG A 188 -3.76 -17.35 -19.61
C ARG A 188 -3.48 -17.10 -18.13
N MET A 189 -2.23 -17.28 -17.70
CA MET A 189 -1.82 -17.04 -16.31
C MET A 189 -2.13 -15.60 -15.90
N SER A 190 -1.79 -14.60 -16.71
CA SER A 190 -2.09 -13.20 -16.43
C SER A 190 -3.59 -12.92 -16.32
N ARG A 191 -4.41 -13.52 -17.20
CA ARG A 191 -5.89 -13.41 -17.14
C ARG A 191 -6.45 -14.01 -15.86
N PHE A 192 -6.03 -15.23 -15.51
CA PHE A 192 -6.53 -15.93 -14.33
C PHE A 192 -5.91 -15.44 -13.01
N ARG A 193 -4.73 -14.80 -13.06
CA ARG A 193 -4.01 -14.33 -11.87
C ARG A 193 -4.88 -13.48 -10.96
N LYS A 194 -5.70 -12.58 -11.50
CA LYS A 194 -6.60 -11.74 -10.70
C LYS A 194 -7.65 -12.56 -9.94
N ALA A 195 -8.27 -13.53 -10.60
CA ALA A 195 -9.29 -14.38 -10.00
C ALA A 195 -8.66 -15.38 -9.00
N LEU A 196 -7.56 -16.02 -9.39
CA LEU A 196 -6.83 -16.98 -8.57
C LEU A 196 -6.16 -16.34 -7.36
N ARG A 197 -5.82 -15.05 -7.40
CA ARG A 197 -5.19 -14.35 -6.28
C ARG A 197 -6.01 -14.45 -4.99
N SER A 198 -7.32 -14.23 -5.07
CA SER A 198 -8.20 -14.34 -3.91
C SER A 198 -8.27 -15.77 -3.38
N GLU A 199 -8.33 -16.75 -4.28
CA GLU A 199 -8.31 -18.17 -3.94
C GLU A 199 -6.99 -18.58 -3.27
N VAL A 200 -5.85 -18.18 -3.84
CA VAL A 200 -4.51 -18.44 -3.29
C VAL A 200 -4.35 -17.77 -1.94
N ALA A 201 -4.79 -16.53 -1.78
CA ALA A 201 -4.73 -15.83 -0.51
C ALA A 201 -5.56 -16.55 0.58
N ARG A 202 -6.75 -17.05 0.21
CA ARG A 202 -7.57 -17.87 1.11
C ARG A 202 -6.85 -19.15 1.52
N VAL A 203 -6.31 -19.91 0.57
CA VAL A 203 -5.62 -21.18 0.89
C VAL A 203 -4.35 -20.99 1.73
N LEU A 204 -3.61 -19.89 1.52
CA LEU A 204 -2.34 -19.66 2.21
C LEU A 204 -2.48 -18.99 3.58
N PHE A 205 -3.53 -18.20 3.81
CA PHE A 205 -3.63 -17.34 4.99
C PHE A 205 -4.95 -17.46 5.77
N GLU A 206 -5.94 -18.21 5.29
CA GLU A 206 -7.18 -18.56 6.01
C GLU A 206 -7.21 -20.06 6.35
#